data_AF-A0A2J6SMN0-F1
#
_entry.id   AF-A0A2J6SMN0-F1
#
_cell.length_a   1.000
_cell.length_b   1.000
_cell.length_c   1.000
_cell.angle_alpha   90.00
_cell.angle_beta   90.00
_cell.angle_gamma   90.00
#
_symmetry.space_group_name_H-M   'P 1'
#
loop_
_entity.id
_entity.type
_entity.pdbx_description
1 polymer ?
#
loop_
_entity_poly.entity_id
_entity_poly.type
_entity_poly.pdbx_seq_one_letter_code
_entity_poly.pdbx_strand_id
1 'polypeptide(L)'
;MVPLPLFKFAALFVRHVSKYGANWIKVQAHDHPKFRAVAARYGQTMHQINMRMAVTLLRDAAAEKRAREKAEAPTVKTEEQMRHDEAMKEKNAAKEKAEKKEASKSIWRRRFRPLPENKAVDLFADVIGDSFILLIASGLILYEYIRAKGKPDVNAEKIAELSEKLKELDQREIELEEAERARQKRVETLEQALEEMRKASGKKRSLPCAS
;
A
#
# COMPACT_ATOMS: atom_id res chain seq x y z
N MET A 1 11.46 15.46 16.45
CA MET A 1 12.23 16.50 15.73
C MET A 1 12.84 15.85 14.51
N VAL A 2 12.35 16.17 13.31
CA VAL A 2 12.90 15.61 12.05
C VAL A 2 14.38 15.98 11.97
N PRO A 3 15.29 15.05 11.61
CA PRO A 3 16.72 15.32 11.59
C PRO A 3 17.07 16.16 10.35
N LEU A 4 16.71 17.44 10.40
CA LEU A 4 17.14 18.49 9.48
C LEU A 4 18.65 18.48 9.16
N PRO A 5 19.58 18.12 10.09
CA PRO A 5 21.00 18.01 9.74
C PRO A 5 21.30 16.83 8.81
N LEU A 6 20.72 15.64 9.01
CA LEU A 6 20.99 14.45 8.18
C LEU A 6 20.59 14.67 6.73
N PHE A 7 19.46 15.32 6.49
CA PHE A 7 19.03 15.64 5.12
C PHE A 7 20.00 16.60 4.43
N LYS A 8 20.54 17.60 5.15
CA LYS A 8 21.55 18.52 4.61
C LYS A 8 22.87 17.82 4.30
N PHE A 9 23.32 16.91 5.16
CA PHE A 9 24.52 16.11 4.89
C PHE A 9 24.31 15.13 3.74
N ALA A 10 23.14 14.50 3.63
CA ALA A 10 22.79 13.67 2.48
C ALA A 10 22.78 14.48 1.17
N ALA A 11 22.20 15.68 1.18
CA ALA A 11 22.19 16.56 0.01
C ALA A 11 23.60 17.02 -0.40
N LEU A 12 24.47 17.33 0.57
CA LEU A 12 25.88 17.65 0.30
C LEU A 12 26.67 16.42 -0.19
N PHE A 13 26.38 15.24 0.33
CA PHE A 13 27.00 13.98 -0.06
C PHE A 13 26.65 13.59 -1.50
N VAL A 14 25.38 13.70 -1.90
CA VAL A 14 24.93 13.52 -3.28
C VAL A 14 25.72 14.43 -4.23
N ARG A 15 25.88 15.71 -3.85
CA ARG A 15 26.66 16.66 -4.64
C ARG A 15 28.15 16.29 -4.72
N HIS A 16 28.71 15.73 -3.66
CA HIS A 16 30.12 15.30 -3.63
C HIS A 16 30.35 14.04 -4.47
N VAL A 17 29.52 13.02 -4.34
CA VAL A 17 29.65 11.79 -5.12
C VAL A 17 29.40 12.06 -6.60
N SER A 18 28.40 12.89 -6.95
CA SER A 18 28.12 13.26 -8.33
C SER A 18 29.28 14.04 -8.99
N LYS A 19 29.87 15.00 -8.28
CA LYS A 19 30.95 15.84 -8.85
C LYS A 19 32.32 15.16 -8.83
N TYR A 20 32.67 14.43 -7.76
CA TYR A 20 34.00 13.86 -7.60
C TYR A 20 34.08 12.38 -8.00
N GLY A 21 33.01 11.59 -7.80
CA GLY A 21 32.99 10.18 -8.19
C GLY A 21 33.06 9.99 -9.70
N ALA A 22 32.23 10.73 -10.45
CA ALA A 22 32.22 10.66 -11.91
C ALA A 22 33.56 11.12 -12.53
N ASN A 23 34.17 12.19 -12.01
CA ASN A 23 35.41 12.71 -12.57
C ASN A 23 36.61 11.78 -12.27
N TRP A 24 36.64 11.16 -11.09
CA TRP A 24 37.70 10.21 -10.72
C TRP A 24 37.63 8.91 -11.51
N ILE A 25 36.43 8.34 -11.70
CA ILE A 25 36.24 7.12 -12.49
C ILE A 25 36.60 7.37 -13.97
N LYS A 26 36.31 8.55 -14.51
CA LYS A 26 36.67 8.92 -15.89
C LYS A 26 38.18 9.00 -16.10
N VAL A 27 38.90 9.64 -15.18
CA VAL A 27 40.38 9.73 -15.23
C VAL A 27 40.99 8.33 -15.11
N GLN A 28 40.53 7.52 -14.16
CA GLN A 28 41.06 6.18 -13.95
C GLN A 28 40.73 5.19 -15.07
N ALA A 29 39.59 5.37 -15.74
CA ALA A 29 39.24 4.61 -16.94
C ALA A 29 40.07 4.99 -18.16
N HIS A 30 40.65 6.18 -18.17
CA HIS A 30 41.60 6.59 -19.19
C HIS A 30 43.01 6.02 -18.92
N ASP A 31 43.39 5.92 -17.65
CA ASP A 31 44.73 5.46 -17.24
C ASP A 31 44.88 3.93 -17.25
N HIS A 32 43.80 3.16 -17.07
CA HIS A 32 43.86 1.70 -17.00
C HIS A 32 43.03 0.99 -18.08
N PRO A 33 43.67 0.35 -19.09
CA PRO A 33 42.96 -0.30 -20.20
C PRO A 33 42.16 -1.54 -19.76
N LYS A 34 42.62 -2.27 -18.74
CA LYS A 34 41.89 -3.40 -18.15
C LYS A 34 40.61 -2.94 -17.47
N PHE A 35 40.69 -1.84 -16.70
CA PHE A 35 39.55 -1.25 -16.03
C PHE A 35 38.53 -0.72 -17.03
N ARG A 36 38.99 -0.06 -18.11
CA ARG A 36 38.14 0.40 -19.21
C ARG A 36 37.32 -0.73 -19.84
N ALA A 37 37.95 -1.87 -20.11
CA ALA A 37 37.26 -3.03 -20.68
C ALA A 37 36.18 -3.60 -19.74
N VAL A 38 36.46 -3.62 -18.43
CA VAL A 38 35.50 -4.06 -17.40
C VAL A 38 34.34 -3.07 -17.28
N ALA A 39 34.64 -1.78 -17.13
CA ALA A 39 33.65 -0.71 -17.06
C ALA A 39 32.77 -0.67 -18.32
N ALA A 40 33.35 -0.82 -19.50
CA ALA A 40 32.60 -0.92 -20.75
C ALA A 40 31.66 -2.15 -20.75
N ARG A 41 32.12 -3.33 -20.32
CA ARG A 41 31.26 -4.53 -20.22
C ARG A 41 30.09 -4.34 -19.27
N TYR A 42 30.33 -3.74 -18.10
CA TYR A 42 29.26 -3.46 -17.13
C TYR A 42 28.31 -2.38 -17.64
N GLY A 43 28.83 -1.30 -18.22
CA GLY A 43 28.02 -0.25 -18.85
C GLY A 43 27.12 -0.77 -19.97
N GLN A 44 27.63 -1.68 -20.80
CA GLN A 44 26.82 -2.36 -21.82
C GLN A 44 25.74 -3.22 -21.18
N THR A 45 26.07 -3.98 -20.15
CA THR A 45 25.09 -4.81 -19.43
C THR A 45 23.97 -3.95 -18.84
N MET A 46 24.31 -2.82 -18.22
CA MET A 46 23.34 -1.87 -17.69
C MET A 46 22.48 -1.25 -18.78
N HIS A 47 23.07 -0.86 -19.91
CA HIS A 47 22.31 -0.35 -21.04
C HIS A 47 21.31 -1.39 -21.58
N GLN A 48 21.72 -2.64 -21.70
CA GLN A 48 20.84 -3.73 -22.13
C GLN A 48 19.69 -3.95 -21.15
N ILE A 49 19.97 -3.93 -19.84
CA ILE A 49 18.95 -4.05 -18.79
C ILE A 49 17.97 -2.88 -18.87
N ASN A 50 18.47 -1.65 -18.96
CA ASN A 50 17.63 -0.45 -19.05
C ASN A 50 16.70 -0.51 -20.28
N MET A 51 17.22 -0.90 -21.45
CA MET A 51 16.40 -1.06 -22.66
C MET A 51 15.38 -2.20 -22.57
N ARG A 52 15.74 -3.32 -21.92
CA ARG A 52 14.79 -4.42 -21.66
C ARG A 52 13.65 -3.96 -20.76
N MET A 53 13.96 -3.27 -19.68
CA MET A 53 12.96 -2.73 -18.76
C MET A 53 12.08 -1.68 -19.44
N ALA A 54 12.66 -0.76 -20.21
CA ALA A 54 11.91 0.26 -20.94
C ALA A 54 10.91 -0.35 -21.93
N VAL A 55 11.32 -1.35 -22.72
CA VAL A 55 10.43 -2.06 -23.66
C VAL A 55 9.33 -2.82 -22.91
N THR A 56 9.64 -3.38 -21.74
CA THR A 56 8.66 -4.09 -20.91
C THR A 56 7.61 -3.14 -20.37
N LEU A 57 8.02 -2.01 -19.79
CA LEU A 57 7.13 -0.98 -19.25
C LEU A 57 6.22 -0.36 -20.33
N LEU A 58 6.77 -0.05 -21.51
CA LEU A 58 5.97 0.46 -22.63
C LEU A 58 4.91 -0.54 -23.09
N ARG A 59 5.20 -1.84 -23.03
CA ARG A 59 4.26 -2.89 -23.39
C ARG A 59 3.15 -3.03 -22.35
N ASP A 60 3.49 -3.00 -21.07
CA ASP A 60 2.51 -3.11 -19.99
C ASP A 60 1.58 -1.90 -19.99
N ALA A 61 2.10 -0.69 -20.23
CA ALA A 61 1.28 0.52 -20.43
C ALA A 61 0.36 0.43 -21.66
N ALA A 62 0.82 -0.15 -22.77
CA ALA A 62 -0.01 -0.37 -23.95
C ALA A 62 -1.09 -1.45 -23.72
N ALA A 63 -0.76 -2.49 -22.96
CA ALA A 63 -1.70 -3.54 -22.58
C ALA A 63 -2.78 -3.00 -21.62
N GLU A 64 -2.40 -2.12 -20.69
CA GLU A 64 -3.30 -1.44 -19.77
C GLU A 64 -4.28 -0.51 -20.51
N LYS A 65 -3.80 0.28 -21.48
CA LYS A 65 -4.67 1.13 -22.32
C LYS A 65 -5.69 0.32 -23.11
N ARG A 66 -5.28 -0.78 -23.72
CA ARG A 66 -6.19 -1.70 -24.45
C ARG A 66 -7.18 -2.39 -23.52
N ALA A 67 -6.82 -2.65 -22.26
CA ALA A 67 -7.74 -3.20 -21.27
C ALA A 67 -8.82 -2.19 -20.87
N ARG A 68 -8.44 -0.90 -20.75
CA ARG A 68 -9.38 0.20 -20.48
C ARG A 68 -10.33 0.44 -21.64
N GLU A 69 -9.84 0.50 -22.87
CA GLU A 69 -10.67 0.65 -24.08
C GLU A 69 -11.66 -0.52 -24.27
N LYS A 70 -11.26 -1.75 -23.94
CA LYS A 70 -12.16 -2.93 -23.96
C LYS A 70 -13.19 -2.92 -22.82
N ALA A 71 -12.89 -2.27 -21.70
CA ALA A 71 -13.81 -2.12 -20.57
C ALA A 71 -14.78 -0.95 -20.76
N GLU A 72 -14.39 0.06 -21.54
CA GLU A 72 -15.22 1.23 -21.89
C GLU A 72 -16.13 0.99 -23.10
N ALA A 73 -15.99 -0.14 -23.81
CA ALA A 73 -16.89 -0.49 -24.91
C ALA A 73 -18.28 -0.93 -24.38
N PRO A 74 -19.38 -0.25 -24.76
CA PRO A 74 -20.72 -0.60 -24.30
C PRO A 74 -21.23 -1.85 -25.04
N THR A 75 -21.24 -2.99 -24.36
CA THR A 75 -21.80 -4.23 -24.91
C THR A 75 -23.21 -4.47 -24.39
N VAL A 76 -24.22 -4.07 -25.19
CA VAL A 76 -25.55 -4.67 -25.13
C VAL A 76 -25.67 -5.61 -26.32
N LYS A 77 -25.61 -6.92 -26.08
CA LYS A 77 -25.88 -7.97 -27.10
C LYS A 77 -26.63 -9.14 -26.48
N THR A 78 -27.53 -9.70 -27.29
CA THR A 78 -28.49 -10.78 -27.01
C THR A 78 -27.83 -12.11 -26.56
N GLU A 79 -28.52 -12.87 -25.70
CA GLU A 79 -28.00 -14.01 -24.91
C GLU A 79 -27.31 -15.15 -25.69
N GLU A 80 -27.68 -15.41 -26.95
CA GLU A 80 -27.05 -16.48 -27.74
C GLU A 80 -25.69 -16.08 -28.32
N GLN A 81 -25.48 -14.78 -28.58
CA GLN A 81 -24.18 -14.25 -29.01
C GLN A 81 -23.20 -14.21 -27.83
N MET A 82 -23.70 -14.06 -26.60
CA MET A 82 -22.86 -14.07 -25.39
C MET A 82 -22.18 -15.42 -25.16
N ARG A 83 -22.86 -16.56 -25.35
CA ARG A 83 -22.24 -17.89 -25.11
C ARG A 83 -21.15 -18.24 -26.13
N HIS A 84 -21.34 -17.88 -27.40
CA HIS A 84 -20.32 -18.09 -28.43
C HIS A 84 -19.16 -17.09 -28.29
N ASP A 85 -19.44 -15.83 -27.94
CA ASP A 85 -18.41 -14.83 -27.63
C ASP A 85 -17.64 -15.15 -26.34
N GLU A 86 -18.27 -15.77 -25.34
CA GLU A 86 -17.64 -16.24 -24.10
C GLU A 86 -16.70 -17.42 -24.35
N ALA A 87 -17.15 -18.45 -25.08
CA ALA A 87 -16.30 -19.58 -25.44
C ALA A 87 -15.12 -19.15 -26.35
N MET A 88 -15.34 -18.18 -27.24
CA MET A 88 -14.28 -17.58 -28.04
C MET A 88 -13.39 -16.64 -27.21
N LYS A 89 -13.94 -15.88 -26.26
CA LYS A 89 -13.17 -15.06 -25.31
C LYS A 89 -12.30 -15.91 -24.42
N GLU A 90 -12.76 -17.06 -23.93
CA GLU A 90 -11.97 -17.95 -23.09
C GLU A 90 -10.82 -18.58 -23.88
N LYS A 91 -11.09 -19.06 -25.10
CA LYS A 91 -10.05 -19.55 -26.01
C LYS A 91 -9.06 -18.45 -26.42
N ASN A 92 -9.55 -17.24 -26.68
CA ASN A 92 -8.72 -16.09 -27.03
C ASN A 92 -7.97 -15.53 -25.82
N ALA A 93 -8.52 -15.61 -24.60
CA ALA A 93 -7.87 -15.21 -23.36
C ALA A 93 -6.80 -16.23 -22.94
N ALA A 94 -7.03 -17.52 -23.16
CA ALA A 94 -6.03 -18.57 -22.96
C ALA A 94 -4.88 -18.43 -23.98
N LYS A 95 -5.19 -18.17 -25.26
CA LYS A 95 -4.19 -17.86 -26.29
C LYS A 95 -3.43 -16.56 -26.01
N GLU A 96 -4.13 -15.48 -25.64
CA GLU A 96 -3.48 -14.23 -25.21
C GLU A 96 -2.58 -14.44 -23.98
N LYS A 97 -2.99 -15.27 -23.01
CA LYS A 97 -2.17 -15.60 -21.83
C LYS A 97 -0.95 -16.44 -22.20
N ALA A 98 -1.06 -17.34 -23.18
CA ALA A 98 0.06 -18.11 -23.71
C ALA A 98 1.03 -17.23 -24.51
N GLU A 99 0.53 -16.37 -25.40
CA GLU A 99 1.31 -15.40 -26.17
C GLU A 99 1.98 -14.36 -25.28
N LYS A 100 1.31 -13.89 -24.21
CA LYS A 100 1.91 -12.99 -23.21
C LYS A 100 3.07 -13.66 -22.46
N LYS A 101 2.99 -14.97 -22.20
CA LYS A 101 4.06 -15.77 -21.57
C LYS A 101 5.22 -16.11 -22.51
N GLU A 102 4.95 -16.33 -23.80
CA GLU A 102 6.00 -16.55 -24.81
C GLU A 102 6.69 -15.23 -25.20
N ALA A 103 5.93 -14.14 -25.30
CA ALA A 103 6.46 -12.81 -25.57
C ALA A 103 7.27 -12.26 -24.39
N SER A 104 6.93 -12.58 -23.14
CA SER A 104 7.76 -12.18 -22.00
C SER A 104 9.11 -12.91 -22.00
N LYS A 105 9.16 -14.19 -22.40
CA LYS A 105 10.41 -14.94 -22.57
C LYS A 105 11.29 -14.38 -23.69
N SER A 106 10.72 -13.87 -24.79
CA SER A 106 11.49 -13.37 -25.94
C SER A 106 12.16 -12.01 -25.71
N ILE A 107 11.63 -11.17 -24.81
CA ILE A 107 12.18 -9.84 -24.50
C ILE A 107 13.53 -9.95 -23.79
N TRP A 108 13.65 -10.84 -22.80
CA TRP A 108 14.91 -11.09 -22.08
C TRP A 108 16.01 -11.69 -22.97
N ARG A 109 15.64 -12.25 -24.13
CA ARG A 109 16.56 -12.78 -25.13
C ARG A 109 16.99 -11.73 -26.18
N ARG A 110 16.30 -10.60 -26.27
CA ARG A 110 16.63 -9.53 -27.23
C ARG A 110 17.97 -8.87 -26.87
N ARG A 111 18.81 -8.66 -27.89
CA ARG A 111 20.10 -7.96 -27.78
C ARG A 111 19.98 -6.62 -28.50
N PHE A 112 20.13 -5.53 -27.75
CA PHE A 112 20.08 -4.16 -28.27
C PHE A 112 21.45 -3.76 -28.85
N ARG A 113 21.48 -2.74 -29.70
CA ARG A 113 22.73 -2.22 -30.28
C ARG A 113 23.65 -1.73 -29.16
N PRO A 114 24.94 -2.14 -29.14
CA PRO A 114 25.85 -1.71 -28.08
C PRO A 114 26.15 -0.21 -28.20
N LEU A 115 26.36 0.43 -27.05
CA LEU A 115 26.79 1.83 -26.97
C LEU A 115 28.27 1.98 -27.36
N PRO A 116 28.73 3.18 -27.74
CA PRO A 116 30.16 3.46 -27.82
C PRO A 116 30.80 3.30 -26.44
N GLU A 117 32.03 2.76 -26.40
CA GLU A 117 32.70 2.37 -25.15
C GLU A 117 32.76 3.49 -24.12
N ASN A 118 33.08 4.72 -24.54
CA ASN A 118 33.18 5.87 -23.64
C ASN A 118 31.86 6.17 -22.91
N LYS A 119 30.73 6.10 -23.63
CA LYS A 119 29.40 6.31 -23.01
C LYS A 119 29.02 5.17 -22.07
N ALA A 120 29.45 3.94 -22.36
CA ALA A 120 29.22 2.81 -21.48
C ALA A 120 30.00 2.96 -20.15
N VAL A 121 31.23 3.47 -20.22
CA VAL A 121 32.03 3.79 -19.03
C VAL A 121 31.39 4.91 -18.21
N ASP A 122 30.91 5.97 -18.85
CA ASP A 122 30.19 7.06 -18.16
C ASP A 122 28.95 6.53 -17.42
N LEU A 123 28.11 5.74 -18.10
CA LEU A 123 26.93 5.12 -17.49
C LEU A 123 27.29 4.21 -16.31
N PHE A 124 28.38 3.46 -16.42
CA PHE A 124 28.87 2.64 -15.32
C PHE A 124 29.31 3.48 -14.12
N ALA A 125 30.00 4.60 -14.37
CA ALA A 125 30.43 5.52 -13.32
C ALA A 125 29.23 6.12 -12.56
N ASP A 126 28.21 6.58 -13.30
CA ASP A 126 27.00 7.16 -12.72
C ASP A 126 26.25 6.13 -11.86
N VAL A 127 26.05 4.90 -12.38
CA VAL A 127 25.36 3.82 -11.66
C VAL A 127 26.10 3.42 -10.39
N ILE A 128 27.44 3.37 -10.39
CA ILE A 128 28.22 3.08 -9.20
C ILE A 128 28.07 4.19 -8.15
N GLY A 129 28.14 5.45 -8.57
CA GLY A 129 27.94 6.59 -7.69
C GLY A 129 26.58 6.56 -7.02
N ASP A 130 25.52 6.36 -7.82
CA ASP A 130 24.15 6.28 -7.31
C ASP A 130 23.95 5.07 -6.40
N SER A 131 24.49 3.91 -6.77
CA SER A 131 24.41 2.69 -5.94
C SER A 131 25.06 2.87 -4.57
N PHE A 132 26.20 3.58 -4.51
CA PHE A 132 26.88 3.86 -3.26
C PHE A 132 26.07 4.81 -2.36
N ILE A 133 25.49 5.87 -2.93
CA ILE A 133 24.60 6.78 -2.19
C ILE A 133 23.36 6.03 -1.69
N LEU A 134 22.72 5.23 -2.55
CA LEU A 134 21.54 4.46 -2.21
C LEU A 134 21.82 3.42 -1.13
N LEU A 135 23.01 2.81 -1.12
CA LEU A 135 23.42 1.88 -0.07
C LEU A 135 23.56 2.58 1.28
N ILE A 136 24.22 3.75 1.32
CA ILE A 136 24.35 4.54 2.55
C ILE A 136 22.99 5.02 3.04
N ALA A 137 22.16 5.56 2.14
CA ALA A 137 20.81 6.01 2.47
C ALA A 137 19.94 4.85 3.01
N SER A 138 19.95 3.71 2.31
CA SER A 138 19.25 2.50 2.74
C SER A 138 19.76 2.00 4.09
N GLY A 139 21.07 2.04 4.32
CA GLY A 139 21.70 1.67 5.58
C GLY A 139 21.29 2.57 6.74
N LEU A 140 21.25 3.90 6.53
CA LEU A 140 20.77 4.85 7.53
C LEU A 140 19.29 4.67 7.85
N ILE A 141 18.46 4.42 6.82
CA ILE A 141 17.04 4.14 7.00
C ILE A 141 16.83 2.84 7.79
N LEU A 142 17.54 1.77 7.41
CA LEU A 142 17.49 0.49 8.13
C LEU A 142 17.97 0.62 9.57
N TYR A 143 19.04 1.41 9.80
CA TYR A 143 19.57 1.67 11.12
C TYR A 143 18.57 2.42 12.01
N GLU A 144 17.99 3.52 11.52
CA GLU A 144 16.96 4.26 12.24
C GLU A 144 15.71 3.40 12.46
N TYR A 145 15.34 2.56 11.49
CA TYR A 145 14.22 1.62 11.63
C TYR A 145 14.47 0.57 12.72
N ILE A 146 15.65 -0.05 12.76
CA ILE A 146 16.04 -1.02 13.80
C ILE A 146 16.11 -0.33 15.17
N ARG A 147 16.69 0.87 15.24
CA ARG A 147 16.76 1.67 16.48
C ARG A 147 15.38 2.12 16.96
N ALA A 148 14.49 2.50 16.05
CA ALA A 148 13.14 2.96 16.37
C ALA A 148 12.26 1.81 16.91
N LYS A 149 12.45 0.58 16.42
CA LYS A 149 11.78 -0.62 16.97
C LYS A 149 12.05 -0.87 18.45
N GLY A 150 13.17 -0.37 18.98
CA GLY A 150 13.50 -0.50 20.40
C GLY A 150 12.72 0.44 21.32
N LYS A 151 11.89 1.35 20.78
CA LYS A 151 11.02 2.22 21.58
C LYS A 151 9.57 1.72 21.47
N PRO A 152 8.85 1.53 22.59
CA PRO A 152 7.42 1.24 22.53
C PRO A 152 6.75 2.39 21.78
N ASP A 153 5.89 2.03 20.82
CA ASP A 153 5.16 3.01 20.03
C ASP A 153 4.20 3.73 20.97
N VAL A 154 4.53 4.98 21.32
CA VAL A 154 3.69 5.85 22.15
C VAL A 154 2.27 5.97 21.59
N ASN A 155 2.06 5.78 20.29
CA ASN A 155 0.71 5.70 19.73
C ASN A 155 0.03 4.38 20.07
N ALA A 156 0.73 3.25 20.06
CA ALA A 156 0.18 1.96 20.47
C ALA A 156 -0.20 1.95 21.95
N GLU A 157 0.62 2.55 22.82
CA GLU A 157 0.29 2.73 24.25
C GLU A 157 -0.96 3.61 24.43
N LYS A 158 -1.05 4.74 23.70
CA LYS A 158 -2.26 5.58 23.73
C LYS A 158 -3.49 4.84 23.21
N ILE A 159 -3.36 4.05 22.15
CA ILE A 159 -4.46 3.24 21.61
C ILE A 159 -4.92 2.21 22.66
N ALA A 160 -3.98 1.58 23.37
CA ALA A 160 -4.30 0.67 24.46
C ALA A 160 -5.02 1.38 25.61
N GLU A 161 -4.53 2.55 26.05
CA GLU A 161 -5.17 3.35 27.10
C GLU A 161 -6.58 3.81 26.71
N LEU A 162 -6.79 4.26 25.47
CA LEU A 162 -8.13 4.61 24.97
C LEU A 162 -9.06 3.38 24.95
N SER A 163 -8.54 2.21 24.55
CA SER A 163 -9.33 0.99 24.52
C SER A 163 -9.78 0.54 25.91
N GLU A 164 -8.97 0.80 26.94
CA GLU A 164 -9.33 0.53 28.33
C GLU A 164 -10.42 1.48 28.82
N LYS A 165 -10.28 2.79 28.52
CA LYS A 165 -11.32 3.79 28.85
C LYS A 165 -12.64 3.51 28.16
N LEU A 166 -12.63 3.03 26.92
CA LEU A 166 -13.85 2.62 26.21
C LEU A 166 -14.55 1.46 26.93
N LYS A 167 -13.81 0.45 27.37
CA LYS A 167 -14.39 -0.68 28.13
C LYS A 167 -14.97 -0.23 29.46
N GLU A 168 -14.31 0.70 30.15
CA GLU A 168 -14.82 1.26 31.41
C GLU A 168 -16.13 2.03 31.19
N LEU A 169 -16.22 2.80 30.10
CA LEU A 169 -17.44 3.52 29.73
C LEU A 169 -18.59 2.57 29.35
N ASP A 170 -18.32 1.54 28.54
CA ASP A 170 -19.31 0.52 28.19
C ASP A 170 -19.88 -0.18 29.44
N GLN A 171 -19.01 -0.49 30.43
CA GLN A 171 -19.46 -1.08 31.70
C GLN A 171 -20.37 -0.13 32.48
N ARG A 172 -20.02 1.15 32.55
CA ARG A 172 -20.86 2.16 33.20
C ARG A 172 -22.20 2.33 32.49
N GLU A 173 -22.22 2.26 31.17
CA GLU A 173 -23.46 2.37 30.38
C GLU A 173 -24.40 1.21 30.70
N ILE A 174 -23.88 -0.02 30.78
CA ILE A 174 -24.66 -1.22 31.17
C ILE A 174 -25.21 -1.08 32.60
N GLU A 175 -24.39 -0.66 33.57
CA GLU A 175 -24.83 -0.47 34.96
C GLU A 175 -25.94 0.58 35.07
N LEU A 176 -25.82 1.68 34.31
CA LEU A 176 -26.84 2.72 34.25
C LEU A 176 -28.13 2.21 33.62
N GLU A 177 -28.05 1.44 32.54
CA GLU A 177 -29.22 0.84 31.87
C GLU A 177 -29.96 -0.13 32.81
N GLU A 178 -29.23 -0.95 33.57
CA GLU A 178 -29.81 -1.83 34.59
C GLU A 178 -30.47 -1.05 35.72
N ALA A 179 -29.85 0.05 36.17
CA ALA A 179 -30.41 0.92 37.20
C ALA A 179 -31.69 1.63 36.73
N GLU A 180 -31.74 2.08 35.47
CA GLU A 180 -32.96 2.66 34.87
C GLU A 180 -34.09 1.63 34.77
N ARG A 181 -33.79 0.42 34.29
CA ARG A 181 -34.77 -0.68 34.24
C ARG A 181 -35.30 -1.03 35.63
N ALA A 182 -34.44 -1.04 36.65
CA ALA A 182 -34.85 -1.29 38.03
C ALA A 182 -35.76 -0.17 38.57
N ARG A 183 -35.48 1.09 38.24
CA ARG A 183 -36.34 2.24 38.59
C ARG A 183 -37.70 2.16 37.91
N GLN A 184 -37.74 1.87 36.61
CA GLN A 184 -39.00 1.71 35.86
C GLN A 184 -39.88 0.62 36.44
N LYS A 185 -39.33 -0.56 36.73
CA LYS A 185 -40.07 -1.65 37.39
C LYS A 185 -40.67 -1.22 38.74
N ARG A 186 -39.91 -0.49 39.56
CA ARG A 186 -40.42 0.03 40.84
C ARG A 186 -41.60 0.99 40.62
N VAL A 187 -41.51 1.89 39.65
CA VAL A 187 -42.60 2.80 39.31
C VAL A 187 -43.83 2.04 38.83
N GLU A 188 -43.68 1.08 37.91
CA GLU A 188 -44.78 0.24 37.42
C GLU A 188 -45.48 -0.53 38.56
N THR A 189 -44.70 -1.10 39.50
CA THR A 189 -45.29 -1.81 40.66
C THR A 189 -46.08 -0.87 41.58
N LEU A 190 -45.60 0.36 41.77
CA LEU A 190 -46.31 1.37 42.56
C LEU A 190 -47.59 1.82 41.87
N GLU A 191 -47.56 2.02 40.54
CA GLU A 191 -48.74 2.38 39.75
C GLU A 191 -49.80 1.28 39.80
N GLN A 192 -49.42 0.01 39.67
CA GLN A 192 -50.33 -1.13 39.80
C GLN A 192 -50.97 -1.19 41.20
N ALA A 193 -50.18 -1.02 42.26
CA ALA A 193 -50.71 -0.99 43.63
C ALA A 193 -51.69 0.19 43.84
N LEU A 194 -51.39 1.36 43.28
CA LEU A 194 -52.30 2.51 43.31
C LEU A 194 -53.60 2.23 42.53
N GLU A 195 -53.53 1.59 41.36
CA GLU A 195 -54.70 1.19 40.59
C GLU A 195 -55.59 0.18 41.33
N GLU A 196 -55.00 -0.82 41.99
CA GLU A 196 -55.75 -1.80 42.78
C GLU A 196 -56.48 -1.13 43.95
N MET A 197 -55.79 -0.25 44.69
CA MET A 197 -56.43 0.56 45.74
C MET A 197 -57.55 1.44 45.17
N ARG A 198 -57.35 2.06 44.00
CA ARG A 198 -58.37 2.86 43.32
C ARG A 198 -59.58 2.01 42.94
N LYS A 199 -59.40 0.83 42.34
CA LYS A 199 -60.48 -0.11 41.99
C LYS A 199 -61.24 -0.61 43.23
N ALA A 200 -60.53 -0.93 44.32
CA ALA A 200 -61.14 -1.33 45.59
C ALA A 200 -61.98 -0.20 46.21
N SER A 201 -61.50 1.04 46.14
CA SER A 201 -62.23 2.22 46.61
C SER A 201 -63.48 2.52 45.76
N GLY A 202 -63.43 2.30 44.44
CA GLY A 202 -64.55 2.45 43.52
C GLY A 202 -65.64 1.41 43.75
N LYS A 203 -65.28 0.13 43.97
CA LYS A 203 -66.24 -0.96 44.24
C LYS A 203 -66.98 -0.80 45.57
N LYS A 204 -66.36 -0.19 46.59
CA LYS A 204 -67.02 0.17 47.85
C LYS A 204 -68.06 1.29 47.69
N ARG A 205 -67.92 2.17 46.70
CA ARG A 205 -68.85 3.28 46.43
C ARG A 205 -70.07 2.88 45.59
N SER A 206 -70.04 1.73 44.91
CA SER A 206 -71.09 1.29 43.98
C SER A 206 -72.05 0.22 44.53
N LEU A 207 -71.99 -0.11 45.83
CA LEU A 207 -72.95 -1.02 46.46
C LEU A 207 -74.25 -0.24 46.75
N PRO A 208 -75.41 -0.62 46.20
CA PRO A 208 -76.67 0.05 46.50
C PRO A 208 -77.10 -0.25 47.94
N CYS A 209 -77.48 0.79 48.68
CA CYS A 209 -78.22 0.64 49.94
C CYS A 209 -79.55 -0.04 49.61
N ALA A 210 -79.70 -1.31 50.00
CA ALA A 210 -80.99 -1.98 50.05
C ALA A 210 -81.61 -1.73 51.44
N SER A 211 -82.65 -0.90 51.50
CA SER A 211 -83.70 -0.84 52.52
C SER A 211 -84.84 0.01 51.99
#